data_AF-A0A068YWW7-F1
#
_entry.id   AF-A0A068YWW7-F1
#
_cell.length_a   1.000
_cell.length_b   1.000
_cell.length_c   1.000
_cell.angle_alpha   90.00
_cell.angle_beta   90.00
_cell.angle_gamma   90.00
#
_symmetry.space_group_name_H-M   'P 1'
#
loop_
_entity.id
_entity.type
_entity.pdbx_description
1 polymer ?
#
loop_
_entity_poly.entity_id
_entity_poly.type
_entity_poly.pdbx_seq_one_letter_code
_entity_poly.pdbx_strand_id
1 'polypeptide(L)'
;MSSSKSGLSVWQVVIIGIAYMTPMTVFDTFGIVSGVTEGRVPMAYLLALVAVLLTALSYGRLVKLYPDAGSAYSYAKNTCGNQVGMLVGWASLLDYILLPMINSLLSGIYLRSLFPQIPPWTFIFAFTLLVTFINCRNIKLLANLNFILVGLPVFLMGVFIYLVIHGVSHKLGYSHVWTLAPLFNGNTHILPLISGAAILCFSFLGFDAVTTLSGETRNAKVAIPKAIFITALSGGFIFFVVAWFTQLYFPDNSHFKNPTEAMPEIILYVGGYFFQSVFLVAILVNTFASALASHASAARLLNIMGRDRIFPKRFFGYKSPETHSPLYCILFVGGISMTAVFFNLDTAVSLISFGALVAFSSVNISVLIQFSIVKKQVNSPREIIDNIIMPVMGLLSVGVMWFNLDKDAMVFGLAWAALGLAYLIYCKLTNKVVILSDN
;
A
#
# COMPACT_ATOMS: atom_id res chain seq x y z
N MET A 1 -7.54 2.60 -38.55
CA MET A 1 -7.54 2.27 -37.11
C MET A 1 -6.21 2.65 -36.49
N SER A 2 -6.04 3.93 -36.13
CA SER A 2 -4.83 4.49 -35.54
C SER A 2 -5.14 5.04 -34.14
N SER A 3 -4.75 4.30 -33.09
CA SER A 3 -4.81 4.78 -31.71
C SER A 3 -3.70 4.12 -30.87
N SER A 4 -2.45 4.17 -31.34
CA SER A 4 -1.29 3.57 -30.65
C SER A 4 -0.36 4.60 -29.98
N LYS A 5 -0.73 5.89 -29.95
CA LYS A 5 0.16 6.96 -29.43
C LYS A 5 -0.29 7.65 -28.13
N SER A 6 -1.49 7.40 -27.60
CA SER A 6 -2.02 8.14 -26.44
C SER A 6 -2.17 7.28 -25.17
N GLY A 7 -1.13 6.56 -24.77
CA GLY A 7 -1.16 5.76 -23.54
C GLY A 7 0.15 5.88 -22.75
N LEU A 8 0.07 5.73 -21.44
CA LEU A 8 1.21 5.81 -20.53
C LEU A 8 2.30 4.80 -20.92
N SER A 9 3.56 5.20 -20.82
CA SER A 9 4.72 4.33 -20.99
C SER A 9 4.99 3.54 -19.70
N VAL A 10 5.74 2.43 -19.81
CA VAL A 10 6.15 1.61 -18.65
C VAL A 10 6.78 2.46 -17.55
N TRP A 11 7.67 3.39 -17.91
CA TRP A 11 8.35 4.26 -16.96
C TRP A 11 7.42 5.25 -16.28
N GLN A 12 6.46 5.82 -17.00
CA GLN A 12 5.46 6.70 -16.41
C GLN A 12 4.60 5.94 -15.39
N VAL A 13 4.20 4.72 -15.73
CA VAL A 13 3.44 3.85 -14.84
C VAL A 13 4.26 3.46 -13.60
N VAL A 14 5.55 3.15 -13.76
CA VAL A 14 6.47 2.87 -12.63
C VAL A 14 6.59 4.09 -11.71
N ILE A 15 6.79 5.29 -12.26
CA ILE A 15 6.88 6.52 -11.46
C ILE A 15 5.57 6.76 -10.69
N ILE A 16 4.42 6.54 -11.32
CA ILE A 16 3.11 6.65 -10.64
C ILE A 16 2.98 5.60 -9.53
N GLY A 17 3.43 4.36 -9.77
CA GLY A 17 3.44 3.31 -8.75
C GLY A 17 4.33 3.64 -7.56
N ILE A 18 5.54 4.14 -7.79
CA ILE A 18 6.46 4.60 -6.74
C ILE A 18 5.84 5.78 -5.99
N ALA A 19 5.22 6.73 -6.68
CA ALA A 19 4.52 7.86 -6.05
C ALA A 19 3.41 7.35 -5.12
N TYR A 20 2.64 6.36 -5.55
CA TYR A 20 1.57 5.76 -4.74
C TYR A 20 2.13 5.09 -3.48
N MET A 21 3.20 4.29 -3.61
CA MET A 21 3.88 3.66 -2.47
C MET A 21 4.45 4.67 -1.46
N THR A 22 4.67 5.92 -1.87
CA THR A 22 5.13 7.01 -1.00
C THR A 22 6.43 6.62 -0.28
N PRO A 23 7.60 6.69 -0.95
CA PRO A 23 8.84 6.09 -0.44
C PRO A 23 9.30 6.57 0.95
N MET A 24 8.86 7.77 1.35
CA MET A 24 9.14 8.32 2.69
C MET A 24 8.35 7.63 3.81
N THR A 25 7.34 6.80 3.51
CA THR A 25 6.63 5.99 4.52
C THR A 25 7.53 5.06 5.31
N VAL A 26 8.74 4.77 4.80
CA VAL A 26 9.76 4.02 5.55
C VAL A 26 10.05 4.63 6.91
N PHE A 27 10.00 5.96 7.03
CA PHE A 27 10.23 6.63 8.30
C PHE A 27 9.02 6.56 9.22
N ASP A 28 7.80 6.55 8.67
CA ASP A 28 6.55 6.47 9.43
C ASP A 28 6.42 5.14 10.16
N THR A 29 6.79 4.04 9.50
CA THR A 29 6.73 2.70 10.10
C THR A 29 8.02 2.30 10.81
N PHE A 30 9.11 3.08 10.67
CA PHE A 30 10.43 2.71 11.18
C PHE A 30 10.41 2.37 12.67
N GLY A 31 9.88 3.26 13.51
CA GLY A 31 9.92 3.05 14.96
C GLY A 31 9.03 1.88 15.42
N ILE A 32 7.86 1.69 14.80
CA ILE A 32 6.99 0.53 15.05
C ILE A 32 7.74 -0.76 14.75
N VAL A 33 8.32 -0.86 13.55
CA VAL A 33 8.98 -2.09 13.08
C VAL A 33 10.31 -2.30 13.80
N SER A 34 11.04 -1.25 14.15
CA SER A 34 12.27 -1.33 14.94
C SER A 34 11.99 -1.93 16.32
N GLY A 35 10.88 -1.54 16.96
CA GLY A 35 10.46 -2.11 18.24
C GLY A 35 10.11 -3.59 18.13
N VAL A 36 9.37 -3.98 17.08
CA VAL A 36 8.97 -5.38 16.85
C VAL A 36 10.17 -6.25 16.44
N THR A 37 11.08 -5.74 15.64
CA THR A 37 12.22 -6.51 15.07
C THR A 37 13.48 -6.45 15.91
N GLU A 38 13.46 -5.73 17.03
CA GLU A 38 14.62 -5.45 17.88
C GLU A 38 15.76 -4.77 17.09
N GLY A 39 15.42 -3.78 16.26
CA GLY A 39 16.39 -3.00 15.50
C GLY A 39 16.90 -3.69 14.22
N ARG A 40 16.08 -4.53 13.59
CA ARG A 40 16.42 -5.25 12.34
C ARG A 40 15.46 -4.92 11.20
N VAL A 41 15.03 -3.67 11.13
CA VAL A 41 14.10 -3.15 10.11
C VAL A 41 14.56 -3.43 8.67
N PRO A 42 15.85 -3.28 8.30
CA PRO A 42 16.29 -3.57 6.93
C PRO A 42 16.06 -5.02 6.51
N MET A 43 16.29 -5.97 7.43
CA MET A 43 16.08 -7.39 7.18
C MET A 43 14.59 -7.72 7.03
N ALA A 44 13.72 -7.08 7.82
CA ALA A 44 12.28 -7.21 7.65
C ALA A 44 11.79 -6.66 6.29
N TYR A 45 12.37 -5.55 5.80
CA TYR A 45 12.09 -5.06 4.45
C TYR A 45 12.53 -6.02 3.35
N LEU A 46 13.68 -6.70 3.49
CA LEU A 46 14.11 -7.72 2.53
C LEU A 46 13.13 -8.91 2.49
N LEU A 47 12.69 -9.38 3.65
CA LEU A 47 11.71 -10.47 3.74
C LEU A 47 10.37 -10.07 3.11
N ALA A 48 9.87 -8.86 3.42
CA ALA A 48 8.67 -8.31 2.83
C ALA A 48 8.81 -8.15 1.30
N LEU A 49 9.94 -7.63 0.83
CA LEU A 49 10.23 -7.47 -0.60
C LEU A 49 10.18 -8.80 -1.34
N VAL A 50 10.79 -9.87 -0.81
CA VAL A 50 10.75 -11.20 -1.44
C VAL A 50 9.30 -11.68 -1.60
N ALA A 51 8.49 -11.60 -0.54
CA ALA A 51 7.08 -12.02 -0.59
C ALA A 51 6.27 -11.19 -1.61
N VAL A 52 6.51 -9.88 -1.66
CA VAL A 52 5.84 -8.96 -2.58
C VAL A 52 6.28 -9.20 -4.02
N LEU A 53 7.57 -9.47 -4.29
CA LEU A 53 8.04 -9.79 -5.63
C LEU A 53 7.44 -11.10 -6.17
N LEU A 54 7.32 -12.13 -5.32
CA LEU A 54 6.63 -13.36 -5.69
C LEU A 54 5.16 -13.10 -6.05
N THR A 55 4.49 -12.26 -5.27
CA THR A 55 3.10 -11.86 -5.54
C THR A 55 2.98 -10.97 -6.78
N ALA A 56 3.97 -10.10 -7.05
CA ALA A 56 4.04 -9.26 -8.24
C ALA A 56 4.14 -10.09 -9.53
N LEU A 57 4.85 -11.22 -9.50
CA LEU A 57 4.90 -12.16 -10.61
C LEU A 57 3.51 -12.76 -10.87
N SER A 58 2.78 -13.15 -9.82
CA SER A 58 1.40 -13.64 -9.90
C SER A 58 0.45 -12.59 -10.49
N TYR A 59 0.51 -11.34 -10.04
CA TYR A 59 -0.23 -10.23 -10.64
C TYR A 59 0.09 -10.08 -12.13
N GLY A 60 1.38 -10.13 -12.50
CA GLY A 60 1.81 -10.03 -13.88
C GLY A 60 1.26 -11.13 -14.80
N ARG A 61 0.99 -12.33 -14.27
CA ARG A 61 0.31 -13.42 -15.00
C ARG A 61 -1.17 -13.12 -15.21
N LEU A 62 -1.86 -12.64 -14.18
CA LEU A 62 -3.30 -12.35 -14.24
C LEU A 62 -3.62 -11.15 -15.14
N VAL A 63 -2.81 -10.09 -15.11
CA VAL A 63 -2.97 -8.92 -15.99
C VAL A 63 -2.89 -9.30 -17.47
N LYS A 64 -2.01 -10.25 -17.83
CA LYS A 64 -1.91 -10.73 -19.22
C LYS A 64 -3.21 -11.39 -19.70
N LEU A 65 -3.92 -12.04 -18.78
CA LEU A 65 -5.17 -12.74 -19.06
C LEU A 65 -6.38 -11.80 -18.99
N TYR A 66 -6.44 -10.96 -17.96
CA TYR A 66 -7.52 -10.02 -17.68
C TYR A 66 -6.95 -8.58 -17.58
N PRO A 67 -6.58 -7.97 -18.72
CA PRO A 67 -6.00 -6.62 -18.72
C PRO A 67 -7.01 -5.55 -18.27
N ASP A 68 -8.30 -5.81 -18.40
CA ASP A 68 -9.37 -4.90 -17.99
C ASP A 68 -9.72 -5.04 -16.49
N ALA A 69 -9.19 -6.06 -15.81
CA ALA A 69 -9.32 -6.23 -14.38
C ALA A 69 -8.25 -5.40 -13.66
N GLY A 70 -8.67 -4.50 -12.77
CA GLY A 70 -7.78 -3.55 -12.09
C GLY A 70 -7.65 -3.73 -10.58
N SER A 71 -8.00 -4.90 -10.04
CA SER A 71 -7.93 -5.15 -8.59
C SER A 71 -7.91 -6.63 -8.26
N ALA A 72 -7.43 -6.99 -7.07
CA ALA A 72 -7.53 -8.35 -6.51
C ALA A 72 -8.98 -8.86 -6.50
N TYR A 73 -9.95 -7.99 -6.19
CA TYR A 73 -11.39 -8.27 -6.33
C TYR A 73 -11.76 -8.80 -7.71
N SER A 74 -11.39 -8.06 -8.76
CA SER A 74 -11.71 -8.42 -10.14
C SER A 74 -11.02 -9.72 -10.58
N TYR A 75 -9.78 -9.94 -10.14
CA TYR A 75 -9.06 -11.18 -10.44
C TYR A 75 -9.68 -12.39 -9.75
N ALA A 76 -9.96 -12.30 -8.45
CA ALA A 76 -10.62 -13.37 -7.69
C ALA A 76 -12.03 -13.65 -8.24
N LYS A 77 -12.77 -12.60 -8.61
CA LYS A 77 -14.09 -12.74 -9.26
C LYS A 77 -13.99 -13.54 -10.56
N ASN A 78 -13.05 -13.19 -11.44
CA ASN A 78 -12.91 -13.79 -12.76
C ASN A 78 -12.34 -15.22 -12.75
N THR A 79 -11.68 -15.63 -11.66
CA THR A 79 -10.99 -16.94 -11.56
C THR A 79 -11.67 -17.89 -10.59
N CYS A 80 -12.15 -17.40 -9.46
CA CYS A 80 -12.74 -18.19 -8.37
C CYS A 80 -14.28 -18.02 -8.28
N GLY A 81 -14.86 -17.15 -9.10
CA GLY A 81 -16.29 -16.85 -9.12
C GLY A 81 -16.70 -15.68 -8.22
N ASN A 82 -17.94 -15.24 -8.39
CA ASN A 82 -18.45 -13.99 -7.83
C ASN A 82 -18.47 -13.94 -6.29
N GLN A 83 -18.74 -15.07 -5.62
CA GLN A 83 -18.79 -15.14 -4.15
C GLN A 83 -17.42 -14.92 -3.53
N VAL A 84 -16.39 -15.61 -4.06
CA VAL A 84 -15.01 -15.44 -3.61
C VAL A 84 -14.52 -14.05 -3.96
N GLY A 85 -14.83 -13.56 -5.17
CA GLY A 85 -14.59 -12.17 -5.57
C GLY A 85 -15.12 -11.20 -4.53
N MET A 86 -16.41 -11.29 -4.16
CA MET A 86 -17.02 -10.41 -3.16
C MET A 86 -16.32 -10.48 -1.80
N LEU A 87 -15.98 -11.67 -1.28
CA LEU A 87 -15.29 -11.80 0.00
C LEU A 87 -13.88 -11.19 -0.03
N VAL A 88 -13.13 -11.44 -1.11
CA VAL A 88 -11.80 -10.83 -1.33
C VAL A 88 -11.92 -9.32 -1.41
N GLY A 89 -12.87 -8.80 -2.20
CA GLY A 89 -13.13 -7.37 -2.32
C GLY A 89 -13.54 -6.75 -0.99
N TRP A 90 -14.41 -7.41 -0.22
CA TRP A 90 -14.82 -6.95 1.10
C TRP A 90 -13.64 -6.84 2.05
N ALA A 91 -12.79 -7.88 2.11
CA ALA A 91 -11.60 -7.86 2.96
C ALA A 91 -10.58 -6.80 2.50
N SER A 92 -10.32 -6.70 1.19
CA SER A 92 -9.41 -5.69 0.64
C SER A 92 -9.97 -4.26 0.76
N LEU A 93 -11.29 -4.05 0.90
CA LEU A 93 -11.83 -2.71 1.15
C LEU A 93 -11.22 -2.05 2.39
N LEU A 94 -10.73 -2.83 3.36
CA LEU A 94 -9.98 -2.28 4.49
C LEU A 94 -8.77 -1.48 4.00
N ASP A 95 -7.91 -2.05 3.16
CA ASP A 95 -6.73 -1.33 2.68
C ASP A 95 -7.13 -0.09 1.85
N TYR A 96 -8.10 -0.22 0.94
CA TYR A 96 -8.52 0.89 0.08
C TYR A 96 -9.12 2.05 0.88
N ILE A 97 -10.00 1.78 1.84
CA ILE A 97 -10.72 2.82 2.59
C ILE A 97 -9.85 3.39 3.72
N LEU A 98 -8.99 2.57 4.35
CA LEU A 98 -8.13 3.03 5.43
C LEU A 98 -6.87 3.75 4.93
N LEU A 99 -6.41 3.54 3.69
CA LEU A 99 -5.26 4.29 3.14
C LEU A 99 -5.48 5.82 3.13
N PRO A 100 -6.62 6.36 2.63
CA PRO A 100 -6.96 7.78 2.75
C PRO A 100 -7.06 8.26 4.21
N MET A 101 -7.53 7.39 5.11
CA MET A 101 -7.64 7.65 6.54
C MET A 101 -6.24 7.79 7.17
N ILE A 102 -5.32 6.87 6.89
CA ILE A 102 -3.92 6.97 7.33
C ILE A 102 -3.24 8.21 6.77
N ASN A 103 -3.44 8.54 5.49
CA ASN A 103 -2.87 9.77 4.95
C ASN A 103 -3.37 11.02 5.69
N SER A 104 -4.64 11.02 6.13
CA SER A 104 -5.18 12.08 6.97
C SER A 104 -4.56 12.08 8.37
N LEU A 105 -4.39 10.91 8.99
CA LEU A 105 -3.70 10.74 10.29
C LEU A 105 -2.25 11.26 10.23
N LEU A 106 -1.48 10.82 9.23
CA LEU A 106 -0.09 11.23 8.98
C LEU A 106 0.02 12.75 8.80
N SER A 107 -0.90 13.35 8.03
CA SER A 107 -0.94 14.82 7.89
C SER A 107 -1.08 15.53 9.24
N GLY A 108 -1.87 14.96 10.16
CA GLY A 108 -2.05 15.46 11.51
C GLY A 108 -0.77 15.36 12.35
N ILE A 109 -0.05 14.23 12.25
CA ILE A 109 1.24 14.01 12.92
C ILE A 109 2.27 15.04 12.43
N TYR A 110 2.39 15.25 11.12
CA TYR A 110 3.39 16.15 10.54
C TYR A 110 3.10 17.61 10.91
N LEU A 111 1.84 18.02 10.77
CA LEU A 111 1.42 19.39 11.07
C LEU A 111 1.47 19.69 12.57
N ARG A 112 1.20 18.70 13.44
CA ARG A 112 1.43 18.84 14.89
C ARG A 112 2.90 19.06 15.21
N SER A 113 3.81 18.38 14.50
CA SER A 113 5.26 18.59 14.69
C SER A 113 5.71 19.99 14.25
N LEU A 114 5.09 20.57 13.21
CA LEU A 114 5.39 21.93 12.75
C LEU A 114 4.69 23.01 13.59
N PHE A 115 3.47 22.74 14.05
CA PHE A 115 2.61 23.66 14.78
C PHE A 115 2.05 23.01 16.05
N PRO A 116 2.86 22.83 17.10
CA PRO A 116 2.46 22.10 18.32
C PRO A 116 1.30 22.72 19.08
N GLN A 117 1.01 24.01 18.85
CA GLN A 117 -0.03 24.77 19.53
C GLN A 117 -1.44 24.44 19.01
N ILE A 118 -1.56 23.85 17.83
CA ILE A 118 -2.85 23.56 17.20
C ILE A 118 -3.23 22.11 17.48
N PRO A 119 -4.48 21.83 17.93
CA PRO A 119 -4.93 20.47 18.15
C PRO A 119 -4.85 19.59 16.88
N PRO A 120 -4.41 18.32 16.98
CA PRO A 120 -4.22 17.45 15.81
C PRO A 120 -5.51 17.20 15.00
N TRP A 121 -6.67 17.13 15.67
CA TRP A 121 -7.94 16.90 15.00
C TRP A 121 -8.25 17.98 13.95
N THR A 122 -7.88 19.23 14.22
CA THR A 122 -8.10 20.36 13.29
C THR A 122 -7.40 20.12 11.96
N PHE A 123 -6.16 19.64 12.00
CA PHE A 123 -5.38 19.32 10.80
C PHE A 123 -5.96 18.14 10.04
N ILE A 124 -6.35 17.08 10.74
CA ILE A 124 -6.96 15.89 10.15
C ILE A 124 -8.25 16.29 9.41
N PHE A 125 -9.18 16.99 10.07
CA PHE A 125 -10.43 17.41 9.42
C PHE A 125 -10.18 18.36 8.25
N ALA A 126 -9.31 19.36 8.40
CA ALA A 126 -9.00 20.30 7.32
C ALA A 126 -8.40 19.59 6.10
N PHE A 127 -7.45 18.68 6.32
CA PHE A 127 -6.82 17.89 5.27
C PHE A 127 -7.82 16.96 4.58
N THR A 128 -8.61 16.20 5.35
CA THR A 128 -9.63 15.29 4.80
C THR A 128 -10.69 16.06 4.01
N LEU A 129 -11.17 17.21 4.51
CA LEU A 129 -12.13 18.06 3.79
C LEU A 129 -11.56 18.55 2.46
N LEU A 130 -10.30 19.01 2.45
CA LEU A 130 -9.62 19.48 1.25
C LEU A 130 -9.50 18.36 0.20
N VAL A 131 -9.00 17.18 0.61
CA VAL A 131 -8.84 16.00 -0.26
C VAL A 131 -10.20 15.54 -0.81
N THR A 132 -11.22 15.50 0.03
CA THR A 132 -12.59 15.11 -0.36
C THR A 132 -13.18 16.11 -1.36
N PHE A 133 -13.04 17.40 -1.09
CA PHE A 133 -13.55 18.47 -1.96
C PHE A 133 -12.93 18.43 -3.36
N ILE A 134 -11.61 18.24 -3.45
CA ILE A 134 -10.89 18.15 -4.72
C ILE A 134 -11.32 16.91 -5.51
N ASN A 135 -11.47 15.75 -4.83
CA ASN A 135 -11.97 14.53 -5.45
C ASN A 135 -13.40 14.68 -5.98
N CYS A 136 -14.29 15.35 -5.25
CA CYS A 136 -15.66 15.63 -5.70
C CYS A 136 -15.67 16.41 -7.02
N ARG A 137 -14.79 17.40 -7.17
CA ARG A 137 -14.66 18.25 -8.36
C ARG A 137 -13.89 17.59 -9.51
N ASN A 138 -13.36 16.37 -9.32
CA ASN A 138 -12.56 15.63 -10.31
C ASN A 138 -11.43 16.47 -10.93
N ILE A 139 -10.78 17.31 -10.12
CA ILE A 139 -9.73 18.21 -10.58
C ILE A 139 -8.52 17.34 -10.97
N LYS A 140 -8.12 17.39 -12.25
CA LYS A 140 -6.94 16.71 -12.78
C LYS A 140 -5.65 17.42 -12.36
N LEU A 141 -5.44 17.59 -11.05
CA LEU A 141 -4.29 18.31 -10.50
C LEU A 141 -2.98 17.50 -10.58
N LEU A 142 -3.07 16.17 -10.66
CA LEU A 142 -1.95 15.25 -10.42
C LEU A 142 -1.24 14.72 -11.67
N ALA A 143 -1.76 14.94 -12.87
CA ALA A 143 -1.21 14.31 -14.08
C ALA A 143 0.20 14.80 -14.44
N ASN A 144 0.58 16.03 -14.06
CA ASN A 144 1.83 16.67 -14.47
C ASN A 144 2.83 16.90 -13.33
N LEU A 145 2.49 16.59 -12.07
CA LEU A 145 3.35 16.84 -10.91
C LEU A 145 4.16 15.61 -10.45
N ASN A 146 3.97 14.45 -11.10
CA ASN A 146 4.57 13.18 -10.68
C ASN A 146 6.11 13.23 -10.54
N PHE A 147 6.81 14.01 -11.36
CA PHE A 147 8.26 14.15 -11.23
C PHE A 147 8.66 14.88 -9.94
N ILE A 148 7.92 15.91 -9.53
CA ILE A 148 8.16 16.63 -8.28
C ILE A 148 7.77 15.75 -7.09
N LEU A 149 6.63 15.06 -7.20
CA LEU A 149 6.09 14.20 -6.14
C LEU A 149 6.99 13.00 -5.84
N VAL A 150 7.74 12.47 -6.80
CA VAL A 150 8.71 11.39 -6.54
C VAL A 150 10.13 11.92 -6.37
N GLY A 151 10.54 12.87 -7.21
CA GLY A 151 11.91 13.37 -7.27
C GLY A 151 12.33 14.11 -6.01
N LEU A 152 11.48 14.99 -5.47
CA LEU A 152 11.80 15.74 -4.25
C LEU A 152 11.95 14.80 -3.03
N PRO A 153 11.03 13.87 -2.75
CA PRO A 153 11.23 12.86 -1.70
C PRO A 153 12.50 12.04 -1.83
N VAL A 154 12.79 11.52 -3.03
CA VAL A 154 14.00 10.72 -3.27
C VAL A 154 15.26 11.55 -3.04
N PHE A 155 15.26 12.82 -3.47
CA PHE A 155 16.35 13.75 -3.20
C PHE A 155 16.54 13.98 -1.69
N LEU A 156 15.47 14.28 -0.95
CA LEU A 156 15.54 14.51 0.50
C LEU A 156 16.00 13.28 1.28
N MET A 157 15.61 12.07 0.84
CA MET A 157 16.15 10.83 1.39
C MET A 157 17.65 10.68 1.11
N GLY A 158 18.12 11.09 -0.07
CA GLY A 158 19.55 11.15 -0.38
C GLY A 158 20.31 12.10 0.54
N VAL A 159 19.73 13.29 0.81
CA VAL A 159 20.29 14.25 1.78
C VAL A 159 20.31 13.66 3.19
N PHE A 160 19.23 12.99 3.60
CA PHE A 160 19.17 12.30 4.89
C PHE A 160 20.29 11.25 5.03
N ILE A 161 20.47 10.39 4.02
CA ILE A 161 21.54 9.37 4.00
C ILE A 161 22.92 10.04 4.09
N TYR A 162 23.14 11.12 3.35
CA TYR A 162 24.38 11.89 3.42
C TYR A 162 24.64 12.44 4.83
N LEU A 163 23.62 13.01 5.49
CA LEU A 163 23.73 13.52 6.86
C LEU A 163 24.01 12.40 7.87
N VAL A 164 23.40 11.22 7.70
CA VAL A 164 23.70 10.04 8.52
C VAL A 164 25.16 9.63 8.35
N ILE A 165 25.63 9.47 7.12
CA ILE A 165 27.03 9.06 6.83
C ILE A 165 28.00 10.06 7.45
N HIS A 166 27.76 11.36 7.27
CA HIS A 166 28.60 12.42 7.84
C HIS A 166 28.56 12.40 9.37
N GLY A 167 27.37 12.25 9.98
CA GLY A 167 27.19 12.21 11.43
C GLY A 167 27.85 11.00 12.09
N VAL A 168 27.70 9.81 11.51
CA VAL A 168 28.32 8.56 12.00
C VAL A 168 29.83 8.60 11.79
N SER A 169 30.29 9.01 10.60
CA SER A 169 31.72 9.07 10.29
C SER A 169 32.47 10.03 11.21
N HIS A 170 31.91 11.22 11.48
CA HIS A 170 32.55 12.20 12.36
C HIS A 170 32.59 11.77 13.84
N LYS A 171 31.59 11.01 14.31
CA LYS A 171 31.51 10.59 15.73
C LYS A 171 32.20 9.25 16.03
N LEU A 172 32.09 8.28 15.11
CA LEU A 172 32.48 6.89 15.31
C LEU A 172 33.53 6.40 14.29
N GLY A 173 33.84 7.20 13.26
CA GLY A 173 34.75 6.85 12.18
C GLY A 173 34.09 6.09 11.01
N TYR A 174 34.71 6.14 9.83
CA TYR A 174 34.19 5.54 8.60
C TYR A 174 34.01 4.02 8.66
N SER A 175 34.73 3.31 9.55
CA SER A 175 34.59 1.86 9.74
C SER A 175 33.19 1.47 10.23
N HIS A 176 32.52 2.35 10.98
CA HIS A 176 31.18 2.09 11.50
C HIS A 176 30.09 2.26 10.44
N VAL A 177 30.37 2.99 9.34
CA VAL A 177 29.40 3.22 8.25
C VAL A 177 29.13 1.95 7.45
N TRP A 178 30.15 1.13 7.23
CA TRP A 178 30.08 -0.09 6.42
C TRP A 178 29.91 -1.37 7.25
N THR A 179 29.23 -1.28 8.39
CA THR A 179 28.98 -2.43 9.26
C THR A 179 27.73 -3.19 8.83
N LEU A 180 27.71 -4.50 9.03
CA LEU A 180 26.51 -5.33 8.86
C LEU A 180 25.63 -5.35 10.12
N ALA A 181 25.94 -4.52 11.13
CA ALA A 181 25.18 -4.44 12.36
C ALA A 181 23.67 -4.16 12.11
N PRO A 182 23.26 -3.26 11.19
CA PRO A 182 21.84 -3.03 10.90
C PRO A 182 21.03 -4.26 10.44
N LEU A 183 21.69 -5.33 9.98
CA LEU A 183 21.03 -6.60 9.61
C LEU A 183 20.94 -7.60 10.75
N PHE A 184 22.01 -7.68 11.55
CA PHE A 184 22.26 -8.81 12.46
C PHE A 184 22.32 -8.42 13.93
N ASN A 185 22.21 -7.13 14.26
CA ASN A 185 22.19 -6.68 15.65
C ASN A 185 20.85 -7.08 16.29
N GLY A 186 20.88 -7.79 17.41
CA GLY A 186 19.68 -8.32 18.07
C GLY A 186 19.61 -9.86 18.10
N ASN A 187 18.49 -10.39 18.57
CA ASN A 187 18.35 -11.81 18.86
C ASN A 187 18.21 -12.64 17.57
N THR A 188 18.86 -13.79 17.44
CA THR A 188 18.88 -14.57 16.17
C THR A 188 17.53 -15.18 15.77
N HIS A 189 16.49 -14.97 16.58
CA HIS A 189 15.14 -15.41 16.27
C HIS A 189 14.58 -14.73 15.01
N ILE A 190 13.98 -15.54 14.14
CA ILE A 190 13.39 -15.13 12.87
C ILE A 190 11.94 -14.63 13.05
N LEU A 191 11.24 -15.07 14.11
CA LEU A 191 9.84 -14.74 14.34
C LEU A 191 9.55 -13.22 14.37
N PRO A 192 10.34 -12.40 15.10
CA PRO A 192 10.12 -10.96 15.13
C PRO A 192 10.34 -10.29 13.76
N LEU A 193 11.24 -10.84 12.93
CA LEU A 193 11.46 -10.37 11.55
C LEU A 193 10.24 -10.63 10.67
N ILE A 194 9.57 -11.77 10.85
CA ILE A 194 8.35 -12.10 10.11
C ILE A 194 7.21 -11.17 10.52
N SER A 195 7.03 -10.91 11.83
CA SER A 195 6.04 -9.94 12.31
C SER A 195 6.29 -8.55 11.75
N GLY A 196 7.55 -8.08 11.78
CA GLY A 196 7.93 -6.82 11.14
C GLY A 196 7.63 -6.80 9.64
N ALA A 197 7.94 -7.88 8.93
CA ALA A 197 7.67 -7.99 7.49
C ALA A 197 6.15 -7.95 7.17
N ALA A 198 5.31 -8.55 8.03
CA ALA A 198 3.86 -8.49 7.90
C ALA A 198 3.32 -7.06 8.07
N ILE A 199 3.85 -6.29 9.04
CA ILE A 199 3.52 -4.86 9.20
C ILE A 199 3.97 -4.09 7.96
N LEU A 200 5.17 -4.37 7.44
CA LEU A 200 5.75 -3.69 6.29
C LEU A 200 5.05 -3.97 4.95
N CYS A 201 4.13 -4.94 4.88
CA CYS A 201 3.23 -5.08 3.72
C CYS A 201 2.53 -3.74 3.40
N PHE A 202 2.22 -2.93 4.42
CA PHE A 202 1.73 -1.57 4.26
C PHE A 202 2.63 -0.71 3.35
N SER A 203 3.95 -0.69 3.58
CA SER A 203 4.89 0.11 2.78
C SER A 203 4.89 -0.31 1.31
N PHE A 204 4.55 -1.57 1.02
CA PHE A 204 4.50 -2.07 -0.35
C PHE A 204 3.20 -1.73 -1.07
N LEU A 205 2.15 -1.28 -0.38
CA LEU A 205 0.87 -0.97 -1.02
C LEU A 205 1.03 0.12 -2.09
N GLY A 206 0.52 -0.17 -3.29
CA GLY A 206 0.67 0.70 -4.45
C GLY A 206 1.40 0.08 -5.63
N PHE A 207 2.23 -0.95 -5.40
CA PHE A 207 2.84 -1.70 -6.50
C PHE A 207 1.79 -2.37 -7.40
N ASP A 208 0.67 -2.80 -6.81
CA ASP A 208 -0.47 -3.41 -7.47
C ASP A 208 -1.53 -2.39 -7.92
N ALA A 209 -1.57 -1.20 -7.32
CA ALA A 209 -2.42 -0.09 -7.78
C ALA A 209 -2.12 0.30 -9.24
N VAL A 210 -0.90 0.05 -9.70
CA VAL A 210 -0.49 0.14 -11.12
C VAL A 210 -1.44 -0.62 -12.06
N THR A 211 -2.04 -1.74 -11.61
CA THR A 211 -2.99 -2.52 -12.43
C THR A 211 -4.25 -1.73 -12.78
N THR A 212 -4.64 -0.74 -11.97
CA THR A 212 -5.79 0.13 -12.25
C THR A 212 -5.58 1.02 -13.48
N LEU A 213 -4.32 1.28 -13.85
CA LEU A 213 -3.93 2.09 -15.00
C LEU A 213 -3.85 1.28 -16.30
N SER A 214 -4.25 0.01 -16.30
CA SER A 214 -4.20 -0.85 -17.49
C SER A 214 -4.99 -0.25 -18.67
N GLY A 215 -6.15 0.36 -18.41
CA GLY A 215 -6.95 1.03 -19.45
C GLY A 215 -6.30 2.27 -20.06
N GLU A 216 -5.35 2.89 -19.36
CA GLU A 216 -4.65 4.11 -19.78
C GLU A 216 -3.24 3.84 -20.32
N THR A 217 -2.78 2.58 -20.25
CA THR A 217 -1.39 2.20 -20.56
C THR A 217 -1.27 1.63 -21.96
N ARG A 218 -0.26 2.10 -22.71
CA ARG A 218 0.02 1.57 -24.04
C ARG A 218 0.52 0.12 -23.93
N ASN A 219 -0.19 -0.81 -24.57
CA ASN A 219 0.13 -2.24 -24.54
C ASN A 219 0.17 -2.82 -23.11
N ALA A 220 -0.94 -2.64 -22.37
CA ALA A 220 -1.07 -3.02 -20.96
C ALA A 220 -0.62 -4.45 -20.65
N LYS A 221 -0.92 -5.43 -21.51
CA LYS A 221 -0.54 -6.85 -21.34
C LYS A 221 0.97 -7.06 -21.16
N VAL A 222 1.81 -6.17 -21.70
CA VAL A 222 3.28 -6.25 -21.58
C VAL A 222 3.81 -5.19 -20.62
N ALA A 223 3.25 -3.99 -20.68
CA ALA A 223 3.73 -2.85 -19.92
C ALA A 223 3.44 -2.96 -18.42
N ILE A 224 2.21 -3.32 -18.04
CA ILE A 224 1.77 -3.37 -16.65
C ILE A 224 2.52 -4.45 -15.86
N PRO A 225 2.67 -5.71 -16.32
CA PRO A 225 3.45 -6.71 -15.57
C PRO A 225 4.89 -6.27 -15.27
N LYS A 226 5.54 -5.60 -16.23
CA LYS A 226 6.89 -5.04 -16.02
C LYS A 226 6.85 -3.90 -15.00
N ALA A 227 5.86 -3.02 -15.10
CA ALA A 227 5.73 -1.89 -14.20
C ALA A 227 5.47 -2.33 -12.75
N ILE A 228 4.61 -3.32 -12.51
CA ILE A 228 4.34 -3.89 -11.17
C ILE A 228 5.64 -4.40 -10.54
N PHE A 229 6.41 -5.22 -11.28
CA PHE A 229 7.65 -5.80 -10.76
C PHE A 229 8.72 -4.74 -10.49
N ILE A 230 8.94 -3.81 -11.43
CA ILE A 230 9.93 -2.74 -11.27
C ILE A 230 9.54 -1.81 -10.11
N THR A 231 8.26 -1.50 -9.96
CA THR A 231 7.75 -0.67 -8.86
C THR A 231 8.02 -1.32 -7.51
N ALA A 232 7.65 -2.59 -7.35
CA ALA A 232 7.92 -3.35 -6.12
C ALA A 232 9.42 -3.44 -5.81
N LEU A 233 10.25 -3.74 -6.82
CA LEU A 233 11.70 -3.88 -6.66
C LEU A 233 12.37 -2.56 -6.29
N SER A 234 12.06 -1.49 -7.03
CA SER A 234 12.66 -0.16 -6.79
C SER A 234 12.18 0.45 -5.48
N GLY A 235 10.89 0.35 -5.16
CA GLY A 235 10.33 0.79 -3.88
C GLY A 235 10.96 0.03 -2.71
N GLY A 236 11.03 -1.29 -2.78
CA GLY A 236 11.68 -2.10 -1.74
C GLY A 236 13.17 -1.85 -1.60
N PHE A 237 13.88 -1.58 -2.69
CA PHE A 237 15.28 -1.18 -2.62
C PHE A 237 15.46 0.17 -1.90
N ILE A 238 14.61 1.16 -2.21
CA ILE A 238 14.62 2.45 -1.51
C ILE A 238 14.35 2.25 -0.02
N PHE A 239 13.31 1.48 0.33
CA PHE A 239 12.98 1.20 1.72
C PHE A 239 14.12 0.50 2.46
N PHE A 240 14.73 -0.52 1.84
CA PHE A 240 15.87 -1.23 2.41
C PHE A 240 17.06 -0.30 2.68
N VAL A 241 17.45 0.51 1.69
CA VAL A 241 18.60 1.41 1.81
C VAL A 241 18.34 2.46 2.89
N VAL A 242 17.17 3.11 2.88
CA VAL A 242 16.85 4.12 3.88
C VAL A 242 16.76 3.50 5.28
N ALA A 243 16.08 2.36 5.43
CA ALA A 243 16.01 1.65 6.70
C ALA A 243 17.39 1.26 7.22
N TRP A 244 18.33 0.86 6.34
CA TRP A 244 19.70 0.55 6.72
C TRP A 244 20.39 1.71 7.40
N PHE A 245 20.37 2.89 6.77
CA PHE A 245 21.02 4.07 7.30
C PHE A 245 20.29 4.61 8.54
N THR A 246 18.96 4.53 8.59
CA THR A 246 18.21 4.91 9.80
C THR A 246 18.56 3.99 10.97
N GLN A 247 18.61 2.68 10.76
CA GLN A 247 18.97 1.69 11.80
C GLN A 247 20.44 1.80 12.23
N LEU A 248 21.33 2.18 11.31
CA LEU A 248 22.71 2.47 11.62
C LEU A 248 22.85 3.66 12.58
N TYR A 249 22.04 4.71 12.39
CA TYR A 249 22.04 5.88 13.26
C TYR A 249 21.28 5.64 14.57
N PHE A 250 20.19 4.88 14.53
CA PHE A 250 19.34 4.54 15.67
C PHE A 250 19.29 3.02 15.87
N PRO A 251 20.20 2.43 16.67
CA PRO A 251 20.23 0.99 16.90
C PRO A 251 18.98 0.44 17.61
N ASP A 252 18.33 1.25 18.43
CA ASP A 252 17.09 0.92 19.14
C ASP A 252 16.16 2.14 19.22
N ASN A 253 15.00 1.95 19.84
CA ASN A 253 13.98 2.98 19.99
C ASN A 253 14.13 3.86 21.24
N SER A 254 15.19 3.68 22.05
CA SER A 254 15.33 4.37 23.34
C SER A 254 15.42 5.89 23.23
N HIS A 255 15.84 6.39 22.06
CA HIS A 255 15.96 7.81 21.77
C HIS A 255 14.64 8.50 21.39
N PHE A 256 13.59 7.74 21.07
CA PHE A 256 12.31 8.30 20.62
C PHE A 256 11.34 8.49 21.77
N LYS A 257 10.73 9.68 21.85
CA LYS A 257 9.66 9.95 22.84
C LYS A 257 8.37 9.25 22.44
N ASN A 258 8.04 9.25 21.15
CA ASN A 258 6.94 8.48 20.58
C ASN A 258 7.46 7.53 19.49
N PRO A 259 7.86 6.30 19.83
CA PRO A 259 8.36 5.33 18.85
C PRO A 259 7.34 4.98 17.75
N THR A 260 6.04 5.07 18.02
CA THR A 260 4.99 4.83 17.02
C THR A 260 4.85 5.94 15.98
N GLU A 261 5.34 7.15 16.30
CA GLU A 261 5.32 8.34 15.45
C GLU A 261 6.76 8.87 15.29
N ALA A 262 7.73 7.98 15.09
CA ALA A 262 9.15 8.31 15.20
C ALA A 262 9.67 9.21 14.06
N MET A 263 9.00 9.30 12.91
CA MET A 263 9.50 10.02 11.73
C MET A 263 9.94 11.46 12.06
N PRO A 264 9.12 12.35 12.67
CA PRO A 264 9.54 13.72 12.89
C PRO A 264 10.79 13.80 13.79
N GLU A 265 10.93 12.91 14.77
CA GLU A 265 12.10 12.83 15.65
C GLU A 265 13.34 12.32 14.91
N ILE A 266 13.22 11.28 14.08
CA ILE A 266 14.31 10.75 13.24
C ILE A 266 14.93 11.87 12.40
N ILE A 267 14.09 12.63 11.71
CA ILE A 267 14.57 13.70 10.83
C ILE A 267 15.17 14.85 11.64
N LEU A 268 14.57 15.20 12.79
CA LEU A 268 15.09 16.23 13.69
C LEU A 268 16.49 15.89 14.23
N TYR A 269 16.67 14.68 14.74
CA TYR A 269 17.93 14.26 15.36
C TYR A 269 19.07 14.13 14.34
N VAL A 270 18.75 13.78 13.09
CA VAL A 270 19.76 13.68 12.02
C VAL A 270 20.09 15.04 11.39
N GLY A 271 19.09 15.85 11.06
CA GLY A 271 19.28 17.06 10.25
C GLY A 271 18.94 18.40 10.92
N GLY A 272 18.46 18.38 12.15
CA GLY A 272 18.04 19.59 12.88
C GLY A 272 16.73 20.20 12.37
N TYR A 273 16.30 21.29 13.01
CA TYR A 273 14.98 21.90 12.79
C TYR A 273 14.73 22.39 11.35
N PHE A 274 15.77 22.91 10.68
CA PHE A 274 15.63 23.39 9.30
C PHE A 274 15.34 22.23 8.34
N PHE A 275 16.15 21.16 8.41
CA PHE A 275 15.96 19.98 7.57
C PHE A 275 14.62 19.30 7.87
N GLN A 276 14.28 19.17 9.16
CA GLN A 276 12.98 18.66 9.59
C GLN A 276 11.82 19.45 8.97
N SER A 277 11.87 20.78 9.02
CA SER A 277 10.80 21.62 8.47
C SER A 277 10.62 21.42 6.96
N VAL A 278 11.72 21.43 6.20
CA VAL A 278 11.69 21.19 4.75
C VAL A 278 11.17 19.78 4.43
N PHE A 279 11.65 18.78 5.17
CA PHE A 279 11.25 17.38 5.00
C PHE A 279 9.76 17.17 5.29
N LEU A 280 9.25 17.72 6.41
CA LEU A 280 7.85 17.62 6.82
C LEU A 280 6.91 18.29 5.80
N VAL A 281 7.31 19.43 5.23
CA VAL A 281 6.52 20.07 4.15
C VAL A 281 6.51 19.21 2.89
N ALA A 282 7.66 18.66 2.49
CA ALA A 282 7.76 17.82 1.31
C ALA A 282 6.95 16.52 1.44
N ILE A 283 7.00 15.84 2.60
CA ILE A 283 6.19 14.66 2.86
C ILE A 283 4.71 15.01 2.97
N LEU A 284 4.33 16.15 3.54
CA LEU A 284 2.93 16.59 3.57
C LEU A 284 2.36 16.75 2.14
N VAL A 285 3.12 17.34 1.22
CA VAL A 285 2.74 17.45 -0.20
C VAL A 285 2.61 16.07 -0.84
N ASN A 286 3.53 15.14 -0.54
CA ASN A 286 3.46 13.78 -1.07
C ASN A 286 2.29 12.98 -0.49
N THR A 287 2.04 13.06 0.81
CA THR A 287 0.89 12.47 1.50
C THR A 287 -0.41 13.04 0.97
N PHE A 288 -0.47 14.33 0.63
CA PHE A 288 -1.62 14.93 -0.04
C PHE A 288 -1.89 14.33 -1.42
N ALA A 289 -0.84 14.13 -2.23
CA ALA A 289 -0.96 13.47 -3.52
C ALA A 289 -1.42 12.00 -3.38
N SER A 290 -0.83 11.26 -2.45
CA SER A 290 -1.23 9.89 -2.11
C SER A 290 -2.67 9.82 -1.60
N ALA A 291 -3.10 10.77 -0.76
CA ALA A 291 -4.47 10.87 -0.27
C ALA A 291 -5.46 11.07 -1.42
N LEU A 292 -5.18 12.00 -2.33
CA LEU A 292 -6.03 12.22 -3.50
C LEU A 292 -6.16 10.95 -4.37
N ALA A 293 -5.05 10.26 -4.64
CA ALA A 293 -5.02 9.05 -5.45
C ALA A 293 -5.74 7.87 -4.77
N SER A 294 -5.40 7.58 -3.52
CA SER A 294 -6.01 6.49 -2.75
C SER A 294 -7.51 6.72 -2.51
N HIS A 295 -7.94 7.96 -2.25
CA HIS A 295 -9.35 8.30 -2.07
C HIS A 295 -10.15 8.07 -3.35
N ALA A 296 -9.60 8.48 -4.50
CA ALA A 296 -10.18 8.21 -5.80
C ALA A 296 -10.27 6.69 -6.06
N SER A 297 -9.22 5.92 -5.77
CA SER A 297 -9.17 4.47 -5.96
C SER A 297 -10.22 3.75 -5.11
N ALA A 298 -10.33 4.10 -3.83
CA ALA A 298 -11.32 3.54 -2.91
C ALA A 298 -12.76 3.81 -3.38
N ALA A 299 -13.03 5.06 -3.79
CA ALA A 299 -14.34 5.44 -4.30
C ALA A 299 -14.71 4.72 -5.60
N ARG A 300 -13.73 4.46 -6.49
CA ARG A 300 -13.92 3.68 -7.72
C ARG A 300 -14.22 2.21 -7.42
N LEU A 301 -13.48 1.59 -6.49
CA LEU A 301 -13.73 0.19 -6.11
C LEU A 301 -15.13 0.03 -5.51
N LEU A 302 -15.51 0.92 -4.57
CA LEU A 302 -16.86 0.97 -4.03
C LEU A 302 -17.93 1.16 -5.11
N ASN A 303 -17.65 1.98 -6.12
CA ASN A 303 -18.57 2.16 -7.25
C ASN A 303 -18.70 0.90 -8.11
N ILE A 304 -17.61 0.18 -8.37
CA ILE A 304 -17.62 -1.10 -9.09
C ILE A 304 -18.46 -2.12 -8.31
N MET A 305 -18.22 -2.27 -7.00
CA MET A 305 -18.99 -3.17 -6.15
C MET A 305 -20.46 -2.76 -6.04
N GLY A 306 -20.77 -1.46 -6.04
CA GLY A 306 -22.14 -0.94 -6.10
C GLY A 306 -22.84 -1.21 -7.42
N ARG A 307 -22.12 -1.17 -8.55
CA ARG A 307 -22.64 -1.52 -9.89
C ARG A 307 -22.90 -3.01 -10.02
N ASP A 308 -22.03 -3.83 -9.42
CA ASP A 308 -22.19 -5.28 -9.27
C ASP A 308 -23.32 -5.66 -8.28
N ARG A 309 -24.03 -4.66 -7.74
CA ARG A 309 -25.13 -4.80 -6.77
C ARG A 309 -24.73 -5.51 -5.48
N ILE A 310 -23.44 -5.55 -5.16
CA ILE A 310 -22.96 -5.96 -3.84
C ILE A 310 -23.45 -4.94 -2.81
N PHE A 311 -23.34 -3.65 -3.12
CA PHE A 311 -23.90 -2.55 -2.31
C PHE A 311 -25.16 -1.95 -2.96
N PRO A 312 -25.97 -1.19 -2.21
CA PRO A 312 -27.15 -0.51 -2.75
C PRO A 312 -26.80 0.35 -3.99
N LYS A 313 -27.24 -0.11 -5.17
CA LYS A 313 -26.94 0.52 -6.46
C LYS A 313 -27.31 2.01 -6.52
N ARG A 314 -28.37 2.41 -5.80
CA ARG A 314 -28.84 3.80 -5.74
C ARG A 314 -27.79 4.77 -5.18
N PHE A 315 -27.00 4.32 -4.20
CA PHE A 315 -25.96 5.14 -3.57
C PHE A 315 -24.59 4.87 -4.20
N PHE A 316 -24.13 3.63 -4.11
CA PHE A 316 -22.76 3.29 -4.51
C PHE A 316 -22.60 3.16 -6.03
N GLY A 317 -23.66 2.84 -6.76
CA GLY A 317 -23.64 2.75 -8.23
C GLY A 317 -23.81 4.10 -8.95
N TYR A 318 -24.12 5.18 -8.23
CA TYR A 318 -24.38 6.50 -8.81
C TYR A 318 -23.09 7.18 -9.28
N LYS A 319 -23.16 7.88 -10.41
CA LYS A 319 -22.12 8.77 -10.92
C LYS A 319 -22.72 10.14 -11.17
N SER A 320 -22.01 11.18 -10.75
CA SER A 320 -22.42 12.57 -10.99
C SER A 320 -22.51 12.83 -12.50
N PRO A 321 -23.60 13.45 -13.00
CA PRO A 321 -23.75 13.80 -14.41
C PRO A 321 -22.70 14.79 -14.92
N GLU A 322 -22.24 15.72 -14.07
CA GLU A 322 -21.33 16.81 -14.46
C GLU A 322 -19.85 16.38 -14.45
N THR A 323 -19.42 15.61 -13.45
CA THR A 323 -18.02 15.26 -13.26
C THR A 323 -17.70 13.80 -13.62
N HIS A 324 -18.73 12.98 -13.89
CA HIS A 324 -18.67 11.52 -14.03
C HIS A 324 -18.01 10.78 -12.84
N SER A 325 -17.80 11.46 -11.70
CA SER A 325 -17.20 10.90 -10.50
C SER A 325 -18.25 10.24 -9.60
N PRO A 326 -17.89 9.19 -8.83
CA PRO A 326 -18.81 8.52 -7.91
C PRO A 326 -18.96 9.33 -6.61
N LEU A 327 -19.71 10.42 -6.67
CA LEU A 327 -19.81 11.43 -5.60
C LEU A 327 -20.10 10.84 -4.21
N TYR A 328 -21.10 9.96 -4.08
CA TYR A 328 -21.46 9.38 -2.79
C TYR A 328 -20.38 8.45 -2.23
N CYS A 329 -19.66 7.72 -3.09
CA CYS A 329 -18.52 6.92 -2.65
C CYS A 329 -17.39 7.81 -2.15
N ILE A 330 -17.13 8.95 -2.81
CA ILE A 330 -16.12 9.92 -2.39
C ILE A 330 -16.47 10.48 -1.01
N LEU A 331 -17.72 10.91 -0.80
CA LEU A 331 -18.18 11.42 0.50
C LEU A 331 -18.11 10.35 1.60
N PHE A 332 -18.47 9.11 1.29
CA PHE A 332 -18.39 8.00 2.22
C PHE A 332 -16.95 7.73 2.66
N VAL A 333 -16.01 7.66 1.70
CA VAL A 333 -14.58 7.51 2.01
C VAL A 333 -14.07 8.71 2.80
N GLY A 334 -14.51 9.93 2.48
CA GLY A 334 -14.15 11.13 3.25
C GLY A 334 -14.65 11.07 4.70
N GLY A 335 -15.87 10.58 4.92
CA GLY A 335 -16.41 10.36 6.26
C GLY A 335 -15.62 9.34 7.07
N ILE A 336 -15.15 8.26 6.43
CA ILE A 336 -14.28 7.27 7.09
C ILE A 336 -12.88 7.87 7.34
N SER A 337 -12.33 8.65 6.42
CA SER A 337 -11.05 9.33 6.63
C SER A 337 -11.07 10.27 7.83
N MET A 338 -12.21 10.89 8.14
CA MET A 338 -12.37 11.73 9.33
C MET A 338 -12.27 10.93 10.64
N THR A 339 -12.53 9.62 10.63
CA THR A 339 -12.38 8.80 11.84
C THR A 339 -10.92 8.60 12.23
N ALA A 340 -9.95 9.04 11.41
CA ALA A 340 -8.53 9.05 11.73
C ALA A 340 -8.20 9.65 13.11
N VAL A 341 -9.02 10.59 13.60
CA VAL A 341 -8.86 11.20 14.94
C VAL A 341 -8.91 10.15 16.07
N PHE A 342 -9.55 9.01 15.85
CA PHE A 342 -9.72 7.93 16.85
C PHE A 342 -8.73 6.77 16.68
N PHE A 343 -7.85 6.82 15.67
CA PHE A 343 -6.92 5.74 15.38
C PHE A 343 -5.47 6.15 15.68
N ASN A 344 -4.71 5.21 16.24
CA ASN A 344 -3.26 5.31 16.30
C ASN A 344 -2.64 4.73 15.01
N LEU A 345 -1.43 5.20 14.68
CA LEU A 345 -0.76 4.83 13.43
C LEU A 345 -0.45 3.33 13.37
N ASP A 346 0.00 2.73 14.46
CA ASP A 346 0.33 1.30 14.58
C ASP A 346 -0.91 0.40 14.36
N THR A 347 -2.04 0.76 14.96
CA THR A 347 -3.30 0.05 14.77
C THR A 347 -3.75 0.16 13.31
N ALA A 348 -3.72 1.37 12.74
CA ALA A 348 -4.15 1.61 11.38
C ALA A 348 -3.27 0.86 10.36
N VAL A 349 -1.94 0.90 10.50
CA VAL A 349 -0.99 0.18 9.65
C VAL A 349 -1.25 -1.33 9.72
N SER A 350 -1.44 -1.88 10.93
CA SER A 350 -1.67 -3.31 11.10
C SER A 350 -3.00 -3.77 10.48
N LEU A 351 -4.07 -2.96 10.59
CA LEU A 351 -5.36 -3.23 9.94
C LEU A 351 -5.28 -3.20 8.42
N ILE A 352 -4.51 -2.27 7.86
CA ILE A 352 -4.28 -2.20 6.42
C ILE A 352 -3.49 -3.41 5.94
N SER A 353 -2.46 -3.83 6.68
CA SER A 353 -1.66 -5.01 6.34
C SER A 353 -2.50 -6.29 6.32
N PHE A 354 -3.52 -6.42 7.17
CA PHE A 354 -4.49 -7.53 7.07
C PHE A 354 -5.18 -7.55 5.68
N GLY A 355 -5.71 -6.42 5.22
CA GLY A 355 -6.35 -6.31 3.90
C GLY A 355 -5.39 -6.66 2.76
N ALA A 356 -4.16 -6.14 2.85
CA ALA A 356 -3.09 -6.40 1.89
C ALA A 356 -2.76 -7.90 1.80
N LEU A 357 -2.62 -8.58 2.95
CA LEU A 357 -2.35 -10.02 3.00
C LEU A 357 -3.49 -10.83 2.37
N VAL A 358 -4.76 -10.44 2.58
CA VAL A 358 -5.90 -11.10 1.90
C VAL A 358 -5.79 -10.91 0.38
N ALA A 359 -5.50 -9.70 -0.09
CA ALA A 359 -5.32 -9.42 -1.51
C ALA A 359 -4.18 -10.27 -2.10
N PHE A 360 -3.01 -10.31 -1.45
CA PHE A 360 -1.84 -11.07 -1.91
C PHE A 360 -2.10 -12.58 -1.91
N SER A 361 -2.72 -13.12 -0.87
CA SER A 361 -3.15 -14.52 -0.83
C SER A 361 -4.12 -14.83 -1.97
N SER A 362 -5.12 -13.97 -2.19
CA SER A 362 -6.15 -14.19 -3.21
C SER A 362 -5.57 -14.22 -4.62
N VAL A 363 -4.58 -13.38 -4.92
CA VAL A 363 -3.94 -13.29 -6.24
C VAL A 363 -3.08 -14.51 -6.52
N ASN A 364 -2.30 -14.96 -5.54
CA ASN A 364 -1.52 -16.19 -5.67
C ASN A 364 -2.44 -17.41 -5.89
N ILE A 365 -3.54 -17.51 -5.12
CA ILE A 365 -4.56 -18.56 -5.30
C ILE A 365 -5.24 -18.47 -6.67
N SER A 366 -5.58 -17.26 -7.13
CA SER A 366 -6.22 -17.03 -8.43
C SER A 366 -5.35 -17.52 -9.59
N VAL A 367 -4.02 -17.34 -9.51
CA VAL A 367 -3.09 -17.89 -10.52
C VAL A 367 -3.11 -19.41 -10.51
N LEU A 368 -3.02 -20.03 -9.33
CA LEU A 368 -3.04 -21.50 -9.19
C LEU A 368 -4.31 -22.10 -9.78
N ILE A 369 -5.47 -21.55 -9.43
CA ILE A 369 -6.76 -22.03 -9.95
C ILE A 369 -6.83 -21.83 -11.47
N GLN A 370 -6.55 -20.63 -11.94
CA GLN A 370 -6.76 -20.30 -13.34
C GLN A 370 -5.79 -21.03 -14.28
N PHE A 371 -4.51 -21.11 -13.93
CA PHE A 371 -3.50 -21.67 -14.81
C PHE A 371 -3.29 -23.17 -14.60
N SER A 372 -3.33 -23.68 -13.36
CA SER A 372 -3.09 -25.09 -13.08
C SER A 372 -4.38 -25.93 -13.22
N ILE A 373 -5.52 -25.43 -12.75
CA ILE A 373 -6.78 -26.21 -12.74
C ILE A 373 -7.60 -25.94 -14.01
N VAL A 374 -7.92 -24.67 -14.29
CA VAL A 374 -8.83 -24.30 -15.39
C VAL A 374 -8.16 -24.47 -16.74
N LYS A 375 -7.00 -23.83 -16.96
CA LYS A 375 -6.29 -23.88 -18.24
C LYS A 375 -5.38 -25.09 -18.42
N LYS A 376 -5.09 -25.85 -17.35
CA LYS A 376 -4.16 -27.00 -17.34
C LYS A 376 -2.82 -26.72 -18.03
N GLN A 377 -2.30 -25.50 -17.87
CA GLN A 377 -1.00 -25.08 -18.42
C GLN A 377 0.11 -25.50 -17.45
N VAL A 378 0.38 -26.81 -17.41
CA VAL A 378 1.37 -27.44 -16.52
C VAL A 378 2.23 -28.46 -17.27
N ASN A 379 2.31 -28.35 -18.59
CA ASN A 379 2.89 -29.39 -19.45
C ASN A 379 4.38 -29.16 -19.71
N SER A 380 4.88 -27.94 -19.55
CA SER A 380 6.31 -27.63 -19.67
C SER A 380 6.94 -27.27 -18.32
N PRO A 381 8.26 -27.51 -18.12
CA PRO A 381 8.95 -27.13 -16.89
C PRO A 381 8.79 -25.65 -16.56
N ARG A 382 8.79 -24.79 -17.59
CA ARG A 382 8.58 -23.35 -17.43
C ARG A 382 7.16 -23.03 -16.95
N GLU A 383 6.15 -23.71 -17.49
CA GLU A 383 4.77 -23.56 -17.03
C GLU A 383 4.60 -24.00 -15.57
N ILE A 384 5.24 -25.09 -15.15
CA ILE A 384 5.21 -25.55 -13.75
C ILE A 384 5.84 -24.50 -12.83
N ILE A 385 6.99 -23.94 -13.22
CA ILE A 385 7.66 -22.90 -12.43
C ILE A 385 6.77 -21.65 -12.33
N ASP A 386 6.31 -21.12 -13.46
CA ASP A 386 5.56 -19.86 -13.51
C ASP A 386 4.15 -19.97 -12.91
N ASN A 387 3.47 -21.12 -13.07
CA ASN A 387 2.06 -21.28 -12.71
C ASN A 387 1.83 -22.02 -11.38
N ILE A 388 2.80 -22.79 -10.88
CA ILE A 388 2.68 -23.53 -9.62
C ILE A 388 3.71 -23.07 -8.61
N ILE A 389 5.00 -23.19 -8.92
CA ILE A 389 6.07 -22.98 -7.93
C ILE A 389 6.09 -21.52 -7.47
N MET A 390 6.09 -20.56 -8.39
CA MET A 390 6.11 -19.13 -8.02
C MET A 390 4.88 -18.71 -7.20
N PRO A 391 3.63 -19.01 -7.60
CA PRO A 391 2.46 -18.67 -6.79
C PRO A 391 2.39 -19.42 -5.46
N VAL A 392 2.84 -20.68 -5.38
CA VAL A 392 2.89 -21.43 -4.12
C VAL A 392 3.92 -20.80 -3.18
N MET A 393 5.10 -20.43 -3.66
CA MET A 393 6.08 -19.71 -2.83
C MET A 393 5.55 -18.35 -2.36
N GLY A 394 4.84 -17.62 -3.24
CA GLY A 394 4.13 -16.40 -2.87
C GLY A 394 3.08 -16.66 -1.78
N LEU A 395 2.25 -17.68 -1.93
CA LEU A 395 1.24 -18.03 -0.94
C LEU A 395 1.84 -18.50 0.39
N LEU A 396 2.93 -19.27 0.37
CA LEU A 396 3.63 -19.72 1.57
C LEU A 396 4.29 -18.54 2.30
N SER A 397 4.95 -17.63 1.59
CA SER A 397 5.57 -16.45 2.20
C SER A 397 4.52 -15.54 2.87
N VAL A 398 3.40 -15.27 2.19
CA VAL A 398 2.25 -14.54 2.76
C VAL A 398 1.60 -15.33 3.90
N GLY A 399 1.51 -16.66 3.79
CA GLY A 399 1.00 -17.54 4.84
C GLY A 399 1.82 -17.49 6.12
N VAL A 400 3.14 -17.42 6.02
CA VAL A 400 4.03 -17.25 7.18
C VAL A 400 3.82 -15.89 7.86
N MET A 401 3.54 -14.84 7.09
CA MET A 401 3.18 -13.51 7.63
C MET A 401 1.84 -13.50 8.35
N TRP A 402 0.84 -14.26 7.87
CA TRP A 402 -0.45 -14.41 8.54
C TRP A 402 -0.33 -14.90 9.98
N PHE A 403 0.51 -15.90 10.24
CA PHE A 403 0.69 -16.46 11.59
C PHE A 403 1.38 -15.51 12.57
N ASN A 404 2.02 -14.46 12.05
CA ASN A 404 2.85 -13.54 12.82
C ASN A 404 2.31 -12.11 12.78
N LEU A 405 1.11 -11.93 12.21
CA LEU A 405 0.39 -10.66 12.24
C LEU A 405 -0.03 -10.34 13.67
N ASP A 406 -0.08 -9.05 13.98
CA ASP A 406 -0.53 -8.55 15.27
C ASP A 406 -1.92 -9.10 15.63
N LYS A 407 -2.11 -9.40 16.93
CA LYS A 407 -3.35 -10.04 17.41
C LYS A 407 -4.56 -9.14 17.23
N ASP A 408 -4.43 -7.84 17.48
CA ASP A 408 -5.54 -6.91 17.38
C ASP A 408 -5.96 -6.74 15.91
N ALA A 409 -4.97 -6.70 15.01
CA ALA A 409 -5.23 -6.70 13.57
C ALA A 409 -5.91 -7.99 13.09
N MET A 410 -5.49 -9.15 13.62
CA MET A 410 -6.12 -10.42 13.29
C MET A 410 -7.55 -10.51 13.80
N VAL A 411 -7.82 -10.08 15.04
CA VAL A 411 -9.18 -10.07 15.63
C VAL A 411 -10.10 -9.15 14.83
N PHE A 412 -9.68 -7.90 14.58
CA PHE A 412 -10.50 -6.94 13.84
C PHE A 412 -10.69 -7.37 12.38
N GLY A 413 -9.62 -7.82 11.72
CA GLY A 413 -9.68 -8.29 10.34
C GLY A 413 -10.60 -9.51 10.18
N LEU A 414 -10.55 -10.47 11.11
CA LEU A 414 -11.46 -11.61 11.13
C LEU A 414 -12.90 -11.19 11.44
N ALA A 415 -13.11 -10.23 12.35
CA ALA A 415 -14.44 -9.68 12.60
C ALA A 415 -15.00 -8.98 11.34
N TRP A 416 -14.17 -8.21 10.63
CA TRP A 416 -14.53 -7.59 9.36
C TRP A 416 -14.84 -8.63 8.27
N ALA A 417 -14.03 -9.67 8.14
CA ALA A 417 -14.27 -10.77 7.21
C ALA A 417 -15.56 -11.53 7.55
N ALA A 418 -15.83 -11.76 8.84
CA ALA A 418 -17.06 -12.38 9.32
C ALA A 418 -18.30 -11.53 9.00
N LEU A 419 -18.21 -10.20 9.13
CA LEU A 419 -19.26 -9.28 8.67
C LEU A 419 -19.50 -9.39 7.16
N GLY A 420 -18.43 -9.49 6.37
CA GLY A 420 -18.52 -9.71 4.92
C GLY A 420 -19.20 -11.03 4.57
N LEU A 421 -18.88 -12.10 5.31
CA LEU A 421 -19.51 -13.40 5.15
C LEU A 421 -20.99 -13.39 5.56
N ALA A 422 -21.32 -12.77 6.70
CA ALA A 422 -22.69 -12.59 7.14
C ALA A 422 -23.51 -11.79 6.11
N TYR A 423 -22.91 -10.74 5.53
CA TYR A 423 -23.52 -9.96 4.48
C TYR A 423 -23.74 -10.76 3.18
N LEU A 424 -22.78 -11.60 2.78
CA LEU A 424 -22.94 -12.54 1.66
C LEU A 424 -24.11 -13.50 1.91
N ILE A 425 -24.19 -14.09 3.10
CA ILE A 425 -25.27 -15.01 3.49
C ILE A 425 -26.62 -14.28 3.45
N TYR A 426 -26.70 -13.07 4.01
CA TYR A 426 -27.91 -12.24 3.98
C TYR A 426 -28.36 -11.93 2.54
N CYS A 427 -27.45 -11.55 1.66
CA CYS A 427 -27.76 -11.31 0.24
C CYS A 427 -28.30 -12.56 -0.44
N LYS A 428 -27.74 -13.75 -0.14
CA LYS A 428 -28.21 -15.03 -0.66
C LYS A 428 -29.60 -15.40 -0.14
N LEU A 429 -29.87 -15.16 1.15
CA LEU A 429 -31.16 -15.47 1.77
C LEU A 429 -32.28 -14.54 1.32
N THR A 430 -31.99 -13.26 1.06
CA THR A 430 -33.01 -12.27 0.68
C THR A 430 -33.35 -12.25 -0.80
N ASN A 431 -32.77 -13.14 -1.62
CA ASN A 431 -32.92 -13.15 -3.09
C ASN A 431 -32.70 -11.77 -3.73
N LYS A 432 -31.98 -10.86 -3.04
CA LYS A 432 -31.47 -9.65 -3.65
C LYS A 432 -30.58 -10.14 -4.76
N VAL A 433 -31.04 -9.94 -5.99
CA VAL A 433 -30.28 -10.23 -7.20
C VAL A 433 -29.03 -9.35 -7.15
N VAL A 434 -27.99 -9.82 -6.44
CA VAL A 434 -26.62 -9.65 -6.87
C VAL A 434 -26.70 -10.14 -8.30
N ILE A 435 -26.67 -9.21 -9.26
CA ILE A 435 -26.50 -9.63 -10.65
C ILE A 435 -25.07 -10.12 -10.67
N LEU A 436 -24.95 -11.40 -10.34
CA LEU A 436 -23.96 -12.33 -10.80
C LEU A 436 -24.02 -12.13 -12.31
N SER A 437 -23.19 -11.24 -12.85
CA SER A 437 -23.19 -10.99 -14.29
C SER A 437 -22.56 -12.21 -14.94
N ASP A 438 -23.37 -13.25 -15.11
CA ASP A 438 -23.16 -14.25 -16.14
C ASP A 438 -23.48 -13.53 -17.46
N ASN A 439 -22.43 -13.09 -18.14
CA ASN A 439 -22.39 -12.88 -19.59
C ASN A 439 -20.92 -12.86 -20.03
#